data_AF-A0A818ADK1-F1
#
_entry.id   AF-A0A818ADK1-F1
#
_cell.length_a   1.000
_cell.length_b   1.000
_cell.length_c   1.000
_cell.angle_alpha   90.00
_cell.angle_beta   90.00
_cell.angle_gamma   90.00
#
_symmetry.space_group_name_H-M   'P 1'
#
loop_
_entity.id
_entity.type
_entity.pdbx_description
1 polymer ?
#
loop_
_entity_poly.entity_id
_entity_poly.type
_entity_poly.pdbx_seq_one_letter_code
_entity_poly.pdbx_strand_id
1 'polypeptide(L)'
;MHQYQYYTGPPVYTGDQYTGPPRIGSEGVTDTDKNGFLIDFIYTITNNLTKSSNHFRYSDKIKDFALCLYILGGKLTYEFIRLNIPGSLPSLTMLTKLILNSNLKISEAEFRFDQLQKHFENLNLQYAFGSEDATGVIKKIKYDSITNKFIGFPTPLEHGVPIKEYYPTDSLDTLKLWFNSIDKSSLLNVHMIQPVQSTTQNTIPSPFLLSAYGIDNTATANDRLQRWWYIFNQCLQRNIRIIGFSTDADAKYVRAMRLMSGVFASLPNFPVHQHQQAFTVKLKSRWP
;
A
#
# COMPACT_ATOMS: atom_id res chain seq x y z
N MET A 1 -8.59 -41.88 -28.12
CA MET A 1 -9.85 -41.40 -28.74
C MET A 1 -10.99 -41.74 -27.79
N HIS A 2 -11.50 -40.76 -27.06
CA HIS A 2 -12.63 -40.94 -26.14
C HIS A 2 -13.79 -40.07 -26.63
N GLN A 3 -14.88 -40.74 -27.00
CA GLN A 3 -16.14 -40.15 -27.45
C GLN A 3 -16.88 -39.56 -26.25
N TYR A 4 -17.29 -38.30 -26.37
CA TYR A 4 -18.29 -37.69 -25.50
C TYR A 4 -19.66 -37.80 -26.19
N GLN A 5 -20.64 -38.38 -25.51
CA GLN A 5 -22.04 -38.38 -25.92
C GLN A 5 -22.70 -37.07 -25.46
N TYR A 6 -23.32 -36.36 -26.40
CA TYR A 6 -24.15 -35.19 -26.15
C TYR A 6 -25.56 -35.63 -25.77
N TYR A 7 -26.08 -35.13 -24.65
CA TYR A 7 -27.50 -35.25 -24.30
C TYR A 7 -28.22 -33.98 -24.75
N THR A 8 -29.23 -34.16 -25.61
CA THR A 8 -30.14 -33.12 -26.11
C THR A 8 -31.54 -33.38 -25.55
N GLY A 9 -32.14 -32.37 -24.92
CA GLY A 9 -33.58 -32.36 -24.60
C GLY A 9 -33.94 -31.49 -23.40
N PRO A 10 -34.87 -30.52 -23.53
CA PRO A 10 -35.39 -29.75 -22.41
C PRO A 10 -36.54 -30.49 -21.72
N PRO A 11 -36.70 -30.40 -20.39
CA PRO A 11 -37.87 -30.94 -19.72
C PRO A 11 -39.07 -30.00 -19.85
N VAL A 12 -40.21 -30.57 -20.23
CA VAL A 12 -41.54 -29.96 -20.30
C VAL A 12 -42.04 -29.66 -18.89
N TYR A 13 -42.39 -28.40 -18.58
CA TYR A 13 -43.06 -28.02 -17.34
C TYR A 13 -44.57 -27.89 -17.57
N THR A 14 -45.36 -28.66 -16.82
CA THR A 14 -46.82 -28.53 -16.72
C THR A 14 -47.21 -27.98 -15.34
N GLY A 15 -47.92 -26.85 -15.34
CA GLY A 15 -49.06 -26.56 -14.46
C GLY A 15 -48.88 -26.46 -12.93
N ASP A 16 -48.96 -25.22 -12.45
CA ASP A 16 -49.39 -24.70 -11.14
C ASP A 16 -49.93 -25.66 -10.06
N GLN A 17 -49.35 -25.57 -8.84
CA GLN A 17 -50.11 -25.53 -7.58
C GLN A 17 -49.44 -24.58 -6.57
N TYR A 18 -50.11 -23.46 -6.29
CA TYR A 18 -49.77 -22.52 -5.23
C TYR A 18 -50.11 -23.15 -3.88
N THR A 19 -49.10 -23.39 -3.02
CA THR A 19 -49.31 -23.71 -1.60
C THR A 19 -48.74 -22.56 -0.77
N GLY A 20 -49.53 -22.05 0.16
CA GLY A 20 -49.24 -20.84 0.95
C GLY A 20 -47.98 -20.93 1.82
N PRO A 21 -47.61 -19.85 2.53
CA PRO A 21 -46.32 -19.75 3.19
C PRO A 21 -46.21 -20.78 4.34
N PRO A 22 -45.07 -21.47 4.49
CA PRO A 22 -44.87 -22.39 5.59
C PRO A 22 -44.69 -21.65 6.92
N ARG A 23 -45.31 -22.17 7.98
CA ARG A 23 -45.12 -21.73 9.36
C ARG A 23 -43.68 -22.00 9.81
N ILE A 24 -43.05 -21.00 10.42
CA ILE A 24 -41.70 -21.08 10.99
C ILE A 24 -41.76 -21.97 12.24
N GLY A 25 -41.28 -23.21 12.10
CA GLY A 25 -40.88 -24.07 13.20
C GLY A 25 -39.40 -23.82 13.52
N SER A 26 -39.12 -23.59 14.80
CA SER A 26 -37.79 -23.46 15.38
C SER A 26 -37.04 -24.79 15.35
N GLU A 27 -35.97 -24.90 14.56
CA GLU A 27 -34.84 -25.79 14.80
C GLU A 27 -33.74 -25.56 13.75
N GLY A 28 -32.49 -25.42 14.22
CA GLY A 28 -31.29 -25.39 13.38
C GLY A 28 -30.73 -23.99 13.10
N VAL A 29 -29.64 -23.63 13.78
CA VAL A 29 -28.74 -22.54 13.36
C VAL A 29 -28.17 -22.93 12.00
N THR A 30 -28.79 -22.42 10.94
CA THR A 30 -28.39 -22.68 9.56
C THR A 30 -27.22 -21.78 9.17
N ASP A 31 -26.26 -22.39 8.48
CA ASP A 31 -25.08 -21.84 7.78
C ASP A 31 -25.49 -20.73 6.78
N THR A 32 -25.95 -19.59 7.31
CA THR A 32 -26.65 -18.53 6.57
C THR A 32 -25.73 -17.57 5.84
N ASP A 33 -24.39 -17.75 5.93
CA ASP A 33 -23.44 -16.70 5.53
C ASP A 33 -22.55 -17.05 4.32
N LYS A 34 -22.48 -18.33 3.89
CA LYS A 34 -21.58 -18.71 2.77
C LYS A 34 -21.87 -18.00 1.44
N ASN A 35 -23.13 -17.63 1.22
CA ASN A 35 -23.57 -16.96 -0.01
C ASN A 35 -24.02 -15.52 0.21
N GLY A 36 -23.76 -14.93 1.38
CA GLY A 36 -24.28 -13.61 1.74
C GLY A 36 -23.89 -12.52 0.74
N PHE A 37 -22.66 -12.54 0.21
CA PHE A 37 -22.24 -11.62 -0.84
C PHE A 37 -22.97 -11.86 -2.17
N LEU A 38 -23.08 -13.11 -2.63
CA LEU A 38 -23.73 -13.44 -3.90
C LEU A 38 -25.21 -13.04 -3.89
N ILE A 39 -25.90 -13.26 -2.77
CA ILE A 39 -27.29 -12.85 -2.59
C ILE A 39 -27.41 -11.33 -2.66
N ASP A 40 -26.55 -10.59 -1.94
CA ASP A 40 -26.53 -9.11 -1.98
C ASP A 40 -26.18 -8.57 -3.37
N PHE A 41 -25.28 -9.24 -4.09
CA PHE A 41 -24.89 -8.90 -5.46
C PHE A 41 -26.04 -9.08 -6.44
N ILE A 42 -26.71 -10.24 -6.41
CA ILE A 42 -27.89 -10.50 -7.26
C ILE A 42 -29.01 -9.51 -6.94
N TYR A 43 -29.31 -9.31 -5.65
CA TYR A 43 -30.33 -8.37 -5.20
C TYR A 43 -30.04 -6.94 -5.69
N THR A 44 -28.79 -6.49 -5.57
CA THR A 44 -28.35 -5.17 -6.06
C THR A 44 -28.60 -5.02 -7.56
N ILE A 45 -28.24 -6.03 -8.36
CA ILE A 45 -28.49 -6.02 -9.81
C ILE A 45 -29.99 -5.91 -10.08
N THR A 46 -30.79 -6.82 -9.53
CA THR A 46 -32.23 -6.87 -9.79
C THR A 46 -32.91 -5.56 -9.40
N ASN A 47 -32.56 -4.98 -8.25
CA ASN A 47 -33.12 -3.72 -7.77
C ASN A 47 -32.62 -2.49 -8.55
N ASN A 48 -31.41 -2.52 -9.09
CA ASN A 48 -30.91 -1.43 -9.93
C ASN A 48 -31.51 -1.48 -11.32
N LEU A 49 -31.70 -2.67 -11.91
CA LEU A 49 -32.30 -2.83 -13.23
C LEU A 49 -33.76 -2.33 -13.32
N THR A 50 -34.47 -2.20 -12.20
CA THR A 50 -35.81 -1.58 -12.16
C THR A 50 -35.77 -0.04 -12.14
N LYS A 51 -34.59 0.57 -12.07
CA LYS A 51 -34.38 2.01 -11.90
C LYS A 51 -33.61 2.58 -13.08
N SER A 52 -33.66 3.91 -13.23
CA SER A 52 -32.73 4.60 -14.13
C SER A 52 -31.31 4.57 -13.56
N SER A 53 -30.31 4.60 -14.45
CA SER A 53 -28.88 4.50 -14.09
C SER A 53 -28.42 5.54 -13.07
N ASN A 54 -29.05 6.72 -13.04
CA ASN A 54 -28.76 7.79 -12.08
C ASN A 54 -29.21 7.45 -10.64
N HIS A 55 -30.08 6.46 -10.46
CA HIS A 55 -30.65 6.06 -9.18
C HIS A 55 -30.11 4.72 -8.68
N PHE A 56 -29.08 4.17 -9.33
CA PHE A 56 -28.44 2.96 -8.84
C PHE A 56 -27.89 3.18 -7.42
N ARG A 57 -28.03 2.15 -6.59
CA ARG A 57 -27.58 2.11 -5.20
C ARG A 57 -26.79 0.83 -4.98
N TYR A 58 -25.76 0.93 -4.15
CA TYR A 58 -24.83 -0.16 -3.87
C TYR A 58 -24.61 -0.23 -2.37
N SER A 59 -24.64 -1.45 -1.82
CA SER A 59 -24.24 -1.71 -0.44
C SER A 59 -22.73 -1.50 -0.27
N ASP A 60 -22.25 -1.41 0.97
CA ASP A 60 -20.82 -1.25 1.23
C ASP A 60 -20.02 -2.49 0.80
N LYS A 61 -20.58 -3.70 0.95
CA LYS A 61 -19.97 -4.94 0.43
C LYS A 61 -19.70 -4.88 -1.08
N ILE A 62 -20.65 -4.33 -1.85
CA ILE A 62 -20.51 -4.17 -3.31
C ILE A 62 -19.49 -3.09 -3.65
N LYS A 63 -19.45 -1.99 -2.89
CA LYS A 63 -18.45 -0.93 -3.06
C LYS A 63 -17.03 -1.45 -2.76
N ASP A 64 -16.86 -2.22 -1.70
CA ASP A 64 -15.58 -2.82 -1.32
C ASP A 64 -15.11 -3.83 -2.38
N PHE A 65 -16.02 -4.69 -2.84
CA PHE A 65 -15.74 -5.59 -3.97
C PHE A 65 -15.34 -4.82 -5.23
N ALA A 66 -16.07 -3.75 -5.57
CA ALA A 66 -15.79 -2.90 -6.72
C ALA A 66 -14.42 -2.23 -6.63
N LEU A 67 -14.04 -1.73 -5.45
CA LEU A 67 -12.72 -1.17 -5.18
C LEU A 67 -11.62 -2.21 -5.35
N CYS A 68 -11.78 -3.40 -4.74
CA CYS A 68 -10.84 -4.50 -4.87
C CYS A 68 -10.66 -4.93 -6.34
N LEU A 69 -11.77 -5.08 -7.08
CA LEU A 69 -11.73 -5.42 -8.49
C LEU A 69 -11.04 -4.35 -9.33
N TYR A 70 -11.29 -3.07 -9.04
CA TYR A 70 -10.65 -1.95 -9.74
C TYR A 70 -9.14 -1.86 -9.44
N ILE A 71 -8.74 -2.05 -8.19
CA ILE A 71 -7.34 -1.96 -7.75
C ILE A 71 -6.52 -3.15 -8.24
N LEU A 72 -7.03 -4.38 -8.08
CA LEU A 72 -6.31 -5.61 -8.42
C LEU A 72 -6.47 -5.98 -9.89
N GLY A 73 -7.67 -5.85 -10.45
CA GLY A 73 -7.98 -6.19 -11.84
C GLY A 73 -7.68 -5.06 -12.82
N GLY A 74 -7.54 -3.82 -12.33
CA GLY A 74 -7.31 -2.64 -13.15
C GLY A 74 -8.57 -2.10 -13.84
N LYS A 75 -8.45 -0.88 -14.38
CA LYS A 75 -9.56 -0.12 -14.97
C LYS A 75 -10.27 -0.88 -16.11
N LEU A 76 -9.51 -1.55 -16.99
CA LEU A 76 -10.08 -2.23 -18.16
C LEU A 76 -10.93 -3.43 -17.75
N THR A 77 -10.43 -4.27 -16.84
CA THR A 77 -11.17 -5.41 -16.28
C THR A 77 -12.44 -4.95 -15.55
N TYR A 78 -12.30 -3.89 -14.75
CA TYR A 78 -13.44 -3.31 -14.04
C TYR A 78 -14.54 -2.83 -14.99
N GLU A 79 -14.18 -2.03 -16.00
CA GLU A 79 -15.13 -1.50 -16.98
C GLU A 79 -15.76 -2.63 -17.81
N PHE A 80 -14.98 -3.64 -18.20
CA PHE A 80 -15.50 -4.81 -18.92
C PHE A 80 -16.63 -5.48 -18.13
N ILE A 81 -16.41 -5.78 -16.86
CA ILE A 81 -17.44 -6.43 -16.02
C ILE A 81 -18.63 -5.48 -15.81
N ARG A 82 -18.38 -4.21 -15.48
CA ARG A 82 -19.44 -3.22 -15.23
C ARG A 82 -20.35 -3.01 -16.44
N LEU A 83 -19.81 -3.01 -17.65
CA LEU A 83 -20.56 -2.81 -18.89
C LEU A 83 -21.33 -4.08 -19.30
N ASN A 84 -20.79 -5.27 -19.05
CA ASN A 84 -21.44 -6.55 -19.40
C ASN A 84 -22.49 -6.98 -18.37
N ILE A 85 -22.46 -6.46 -17.14
CA ILE A 85 -23.47 -6.73 -16.11
C ILE A 85 -24.06 -5.41 -15.61
N PRO A 86 -24.99 -4.79 -16.36
CA PRO A 86 -25.54 -3.48 -16.00
C PRO A 86 -26.19 -3.47 -14.60
N GLY A 87 -25.94 -2.41 -13.83
CA GLY A 87 -26.48 -2.25 -12.47
C GLY A 87 -25.75 -3.01 -11.37
N SER A 88 -24.72 -3.81 -11.71
CA SER A 88 -23.94 -4.59 -10.75
C SER A 88 -22.88 -3.77 -10.01
N LEU A 89 -22.19 -2.88 -10.72
CA LEU A 89 -21.01 -2.19 -10.20
C LEU A 89 -21.12 -0.66 -10.31
N PRO A 90 -20.60 0.09 -9.32
CA PRO A 90 -20.52 1.56 -9.34
C PRO A 90 -19.90 2.14 -10.60
N SER A 91 -20.28 3.37 -10.95
CA SER A 91 -19.59 4.12 -12.01
C SER A 91 -18.15 4.50 -11.58
N LEU A 92 -17.28 4.76 -12.55
CA LEU A 92 -15.92 5.26 -12.27
C LEU A 92 -15.93 6.53 -11.44
N THR A 93 -16.89 7.43 -11.66
CA THR A 93 -17.03 8.66 -10.85
C THR A 93 -17.32 8.34 -9.39
N MET A 94 -18.17 7.34 -9.12
CA MET A 94 -18.45 6.90 -7.76
C MET A 94 -17.22 6.23 -7.14
N LEU A 95 -16.51 5.37 -7.88
CA LEU A 95 -15.24 4.79 -7.41
C LEU A 95 -14.20 5.85 -7.05
N THR A 96 -14.00 6.85 -7.92
CA THR A 96 -13.08 7.96 -7.64
C THR A 96 -13.47 8.70 -6.36
N LYS A 97 -14.77 8.95 -6.15
CA LYS A 97 -15.26 9.55 -4.89
C LYS A 97 -15.00 8.65 -3.69
N LEU A 98 -15.21 7.34 -3.81
CA LEU A 98 -14.92 6.38 -2.73
C LEU A 98 -13.43 6.36 -2.38
N ILE A 99 -12.55 6.37 -3.39
CA ILE A 99 -11.10 6.44 -3.19
C ILE A 99 -10.71 7.76 -2.52
N LEU A 100 -11.23 8.89 -3.02
CA LEU A 100 -10.93 10.22 -2.46
C LEU A 100 -11.44 10.40 -1.04
N ASN A 101 -12.61 9.84 -0.72
CA ASN A 101 -13.20 9.88 0.61
C ASN A 101 -12.64 8.81 1.56
N SER A 102 -11.80 7.90 1.07
CA SER A 102 -11.15 6.93 1.93
C SER A 102 -10.13 7.63 2.82
N ASN A 103 -10.05 7.25 4.10
CA ASN A 103 -9.01 7.70 5.03
C ASN A 103 -7.62 7.12 4.70
N LEU A 104 -7.41 6.69 3.45
CA LEU A 104 -6.22 6.02 2.96
C LEU A 104 -5.32 6.94 2.13
N LYS A 105 -5.66 8.23 1.98
CA LYS A 105 -4.75 9.19 1.35
C LYS A 105 -3.46 9.26 2.17
N ILE A 106 -2.33 9.04 1.49
CA ILE A 106 -1.00 9.16 2.07
C ILE A 106 -0.47 10.55 1.69
N SER A 107 0.06 11.27 2.68
CA SER A 107 0.77 12.52 2.43
C SER A 107 2.27 12.26 2.32
N GLU A 108 2.95 13.00 1.45
CA GLU A 108 4.41 12.98 1.38
C GLU A 108 5.03 13.33 2.73
N ALA A 109 6.06 12.59 3.13
CA ALA A 109 6.84 12.79 4.35
C ALA A 109 6.07 12.65 5.68
N GLU A 110 4.81 12.24 5.63
CA GLU A 110 4.03 11.93 6.82
C GLU A 110 4.38 10.53 7.35
N PHE A 111 4.66 10.42 8.65
CA PHE A 111 4.76 9.14 9.34
C PHE A 111 3.42 8.79 9.98
N ARG A 112 2.78 7.71 9.51
CA ARG A 112 1.42 7.31 9.87
C ARG A 112 1.36 6.39 11.09
N PHE A 113 1.97 6.81 12.20
CA PHE A 113 2.11 5.97 13.40
C PHE A 113 0.76 5.63 14.07
N ASP A 114 -0.22 6.53 14.03
CA ASP A 114 -1.52 6.28 14.65
C ASP A 114 -2.35 5.26 13.84
N GLN A 115 -2.23 5.31 12.51
CA GLN A 115 -2.83 4.30 11.62
C GLN A 115 -2.09 2.96 11.75
N LEU A 116 -0.77 2.99 11.94
CA LEU A 116 0.02 1.79 12.23
C LEU A 116 -0.44 1.14 13.55
N GLN A 117 -0.67 1.93 14.61
CA GLN A 117 -1.20 1.41 15.87
C GLN A 117 -2.54 0.70 15.67
N LYS A 118 -3.49 1.35 15.00
CA LYS A 118 -4.79 0.73 14.69
C LYS A 118 -4.65 -0.57 13.88
N HIS A 119 -3.70 -0.61 12.95
CA HIS A 119 -3.41 -1.82 12.17
C HIS A 119 -2.94 -2.97 13.07
N PHE A 120 -2.05 -2.71 14.03
CA PHE A 120 -1.57 -3.71 14.99
C PHE A 120 -2.63 -4.13 16.00
N GLU A 121 -3.47 -3.20 16.47
CA GLU A 121 -4.61 -3.48 17.36
C GLU A 121 -5.62 -4.40 16.67
N ASN A 122 -5.97 -4.11 15.41
CA ASN A 122 -6.89 -4.94 14.62
C ASN A 122 -6.35 -6.35 14.38
N LEU A 123 -5.03 -6.48 14.23
CA LEU A 123 -4.36 -7.76 14.07
C LEU A 123 -4.05 -8.43 15.42
N ASN A 124 -4.24 -7.77 16.56
CA ASN A 124 -3.78 -8.24 17.87
C ASN A 124 -2.30 -8.68 17.86
N LEU A 125 -1.43 -7.84 17.28
CA LEU A 125 0.01 -8.08 17.17
C LEU A 125 0.80 -7.00 17.91
N GLN A 126 2.05 -7.31 18.26
CA GLN A 126 2.95 -6.37 18.96
C GLN A 126 4.35 -6.31 18.36
N TYR A 127 4.79 -7.31 17.59
CA TYR A 127 6.16 -7.39 17.08
C TYR A 127 6.21 -7.09 15.58
N ALA A 128 7.26 -6.39 15.15
CA ALA A 128 7.43 -6.02 13.75
C ALA A 128 8.89 -5.90 13.34
N PHE A 129 9.16 -6.02 12.03
CA PHE A 129 10.39 -5.55 11.40
C PHE A 129 10.13 -4.23 10.68
N GLY A 130 11.07 -3.29 10.80
CA GLY A 130 11.10 -2.10 9.96
C GLY A 130 11.90 -2.37 8.69
N SER A 131 11.49 -1.77 7.57
CA SER A 131 12.24 -1.82 6.32
C SER A 131 12.33 -0.43 5.73
N GLU A 132 13.54 -0.05 5.30
CA GLU A 132 13.79 1.19 4.58
C GLU A 132 14.45 0.85 3.24
N ASP A 133 13.95 1.44 2.15
CA ASP A 133 14.59 1.35 0.84
C ASP A 133 14.20 2.54 -0.05
N ALA A 134 14.99 2.82 -1.08
CA ALA A 134 14.72 3.87 -2.05
C ALA A 134 14.51 3.30 -3.46
N THR A 135 13.39 3.63 -4.07
CA THR A 135 13.08 3.23 -5.45
C THR A 135 13.20 4.40 -6.42
N GLY A 136 13.62 4.11 -7.65
CA GLY A 136 13.60 5.08 -8.75
C GLY A 136 12.18 5.54 -9.08
N VAL A 137 12.00 6.84 -9.32
CA VAL A 137 10.72 7.43 -9.73
C VAL A 137 10.89 8.36 -10.94
N ILE A 138 9.81 8.54 -11.69
CA ILE A 138 9.76 9.51 -12.78
C ILE A 138 9.81 10.92 -12.17
N LYS A 139 10.86 11.67 -12.51
CA LYS A 139 11.07 13.06 -12.08
C LYS A 139 9.92 13.95 -12.54
N LYS A 140 8.95 14.21 -11.66
CA LYS A 140 7.79 15.06 -11.95
C LYS A 140 7.38 15.84 -10.72
N ILE A 141 7.18 17.14 -10.91
CA ILE A 141 6.56 18.01 -9.90
C ILE A 141 5.05 18.00 -10.15
N LYS A 142 4.27 17.85 -9.09
CA LYS A 142 2.81 17.96 -9.10
C LYS A 142 2.37 18.99 -8.08
N TYR A 143 1.40 19.81 -8.44
CA TYR A 143 0.71 20.68 -7.51
C TYR A 143 -0.50 19.95 -6.92
N ASP A 144 -0.61 19.92 -5.59
CA ASP A 144 -1.81 19.51 -4.88
C ASP A 144 -2.59 20.77 -4.47
N SER A 145 -3.69 21.04 -5.19
CA SER A 145 -4.53 22.21 -4.97
C SER A 145 -5.33 22.16 -3.66
N ILE A 146 -5.48 20.97 -3.05
CA ILE A 146 -6.22 20.82 -1.78
C ILE A 146 -5.38 21.39 -0.64
N THR A 147 -4.07 21.13 -0.66
CA THR A 147 -3.14 21.54 0.39
C THR A 147 -2.22 22.68 -0.04
N ASN A 148 -2.44 23.25 -1.23
CA ASN A 148 -1.64 24.31 -1.84
C ASN A 148 -0.12 24.05 -1.78
N LYS A 149 0.31 22.86 -2.24
CA LYS A 149 1.71 22.43 -2.12
C LYS A 149 2.24 21.78 -3.39
N PHE A 150 3.55 21.82 -3.54
CA PHE A 150 4.27 21.14 -4.62
C PHE A 150 4.92 19.85 -4.11
N ILE A 151 4.66 18.74 -4.80
CA ILE A 151 5.16 17.40 -4.50
C ILE A 151 6.13 16.99 -5.60
N GLY A 152 7.22 16.30 -5.26
CA GLY A 152 8.20 15.76 -6.21
C GLY A 152 9.58 16.43 -6.19
N PHE A 153 9.77 17.42 -5.30
CA PHE A 153 11.09 17.86 -4.88
C PHE A 153 11.63 16.93 -3.79
N PRO A 154 12.96 16.82 -3.61
CA PRO A 154 13.55 16.17 -2.45
C PRO A 154 13.05 16.82 -1.17
N THR A 155 12.55 16.01 -0.25
CA THR A 155 12.08 16.50 1.04
C THR A 155 13.29 16.75 1.96
N PRO A 156 13.44 17.96 2.52
CA PRO A 156 14.50 18.24 3.47
C PRO A 156 14.37 17.40 4.73
N LEU A 157 15.52 17.07 5.32
CA LEU A 157 15.61 16.24 6.52
C LEU A 157 16.07 17.08 7.71
N GLU A 158 15.41 16.89 8.84
CA GLU A 158 15.84 17.38 10.15
C GLU A 158 16.19 16.17 11.01
N HIS A 159 17.47 16.03 11.40
CA HIS A 159 17.98 14.85 12.11
C HIS A 159 17.59 13.53 11.42
N GLY A 160 17.70 13.50 10.08
CA GLY A 160 17.29 12.38 9.24
C GLY A 160 15.80 12.14 9.11
N VAL A 161 14.94 12.83 9.86
CA VAL A 161 13.47 12.73 9.73
C VAL A 161 13.02 13.75 8.68
N PRO A 162 12.19 13.37 7.69
CA PRO A 162 11.71 14.31 6.69
C PRO A 162 10.76 15.35 7.29
N ILE A 163 10.91 16.59 6.85
CA ILE A 163 10.01 17.68 7.25
C ILE A 163 8.73 17.56 6.42
N LYS A 164 7.62 17.27 7.10
CA LYS A 164 6.30 17.21 6.46
C LYS A 164 5.93 18.58 5.87
N GLU A 165 5.25 18.55 4.72
CA GLU A 165 4.63 19.74 4.12
C GLU A 165 5.62 20.90 3.90
N TYR A 166 6.81 20.61 3.37
CA TYR A 166 7.90 21.60 3.24
C TYR A 166 7.72 22.62 2.11
N TYR A 167 7.00 22.28 1.04
CA TYR A 167 6.85 23.13 -0.16
C TYR A 167 5.46 23.79 -0.34
N PRO A 168 4.87 24.48 0.66
CA PRO A 168 3.73 25.36 0.46
C PRO A 168 4.21 26.75 0.06
N THR A 169 3.59 27.38 -0.93
CA THR A 169 3.90 28.77 -1.29
C THR A 169 2.74 29.43 -2.02
N ASP A 170 2.48 30.68 -1.66
CA ASP A 170 1.64 31.61 -2.43
C ASP A 170 2.48 32.60 -3.26
N SER A 171 3.81 32.53 -3.13
CA SER A 171 4.75 33.42 -3.83
C SER A 171 5.25 32.78 -5.12
N LEU A 172 5.03 33.48 -6.23
CA LEU A 172 5.57 33.12 -7.54
C LEU A 172 7.11 33.17 -7.56
N ASP A 173 7.72 34.09 -6.81
CA ASP A 173 9.18 34.23 -6.78
C ASP A 173 9.83 33.08 -6.01
N THR A 174 9.23 32.65 -4.91
CA THR A 174 9.64 31.42 -4.19
C THR A 174 9.51 30.20 -5.10
N LEU A 175 8.40 30.11 -5.85
CA LEU A 175 8.17 29.02 -6.78
C LEU A 175 9.24 28.99 -7.89
N LYS A 176 9.54 30.16 -8.51
CA LYS A 176 10.61 30.29 -9.51
C LYS A 176 11.96 29.88 -8.93
N LEU A 177 12.25 30.29 -7.70
CA LEU A 177 13.48 29.94 -7.01
C LEU A 177 13.61 28.41 -6.91
N TRP A 178 12.60 27.72 -6.38
CA TRP A 178 12.63 26.25 -6.27
C TRP A 178 12.81 25.54 -7.61
N PHE A 179 12.09 25.97 -8.65
CA PHE A 179 12.19 25.35 -9.97
C PHE A 179 13.56 25.56 -10.64
N ASN A 180 14.28 26.61 -10.27
CA ASN A 180 15.59 26.93 -10.82
C ASN A 180 16.75 26.37 -9.98
N SER A 181 16.56 26.20 -8.67
CA SER A 181 17.64 25.84 -7.73
C SER A 181 17.56 24.42 -7.18
N ILE A 182 16.39 23.77 -7.25
CA ILE A 182 16.18 22.45 -6.65
C ILE A 182 15.94 21.42 -7.75
N ASP A 183 16.79 20.40 -7.77
CA ASP A 183 16.61 19.26 -8.66
C ASP A 183 15.36 18.46 -8.27
N LYS A 184 14.63 17.97 -9.28
CA LYS A 184 13.50 17.07 -9.06
C LYS A 184 13.99 15.76 -8.47
N SER A 185 13.25 15.23 -7.50
CA SER A 185 13.60 13.95 -6.88
C SER A 185 13.52 12.81 -7.91
N SER A 186 14.59 12.02 -7.99
CA SER A 186 14.64 10.76 -8.75
C SER A 186 14.37 9.52 -7.92
N LEU A 187 14.33 9.66 -6.60
CA LEU A 187 14.27 8.54 -5.67
C LEU A 187 13.17 8.79 -4.64
N LEU A 188 12.31 7.80 -4.45
CA LEU A 188 11.32 7.79 -3.38
C LEU A 188 11.84 6.88 -2.28
N ASN A 189 12.12 7.46 -1.11
CA ASN A 189 12.43 6.68 0.08
C ASN A 189 11.13 6.15 0.67
N VAL A 190 11.10 4.87 1.03
CA VAL A 190 9.91 4.15 1.49
C VAL A 190 10.22 3.44 2.80
N HIS A 191 9.33 3.64 3.77
CA HIS A 191 9.39 3.01 5.09
C HIS A 191 8.22 2.06 5.24
N MET A 192 8.53 0.77 5.37
CA MET A 192 7.54 -0.29 5.57
C MET A 192 7.68 -0.88 6.97
N ILE A 193 6.57 -1.23 7.61
CA ILE A 193 6.56 -2.01 8.85
C ILE A 193 5.88 -3.34 8.54
N GLN A 194 6.63 -4.44 8.68
CA GLN A 194 6.13 -5.79 8.51
C GLN A 194 5.79 -6.39 9.88
N PRO A 195 4.51 -6.64 10.20
CA PRO A 195 4.16 -7.34 11.43
C PRO A 195 4.72 -8.77 11.41
N VAL A 196 5.16 -9.24 12.58
CA VAL A 196 5.60 -10.62 12.78
C VAL A 196 4.40 -11.46 13.18
N GLN A 197 4.13 -12.50 12.42
CA GLN A 197 3.01 -13.41 12.64
C GLN A 197 3.16 -14.13 13.99
N SER A 198 2.07 -14.20 14.76
CA SER A 198 1.98 -15.10 15.92
C SER A 198 1.73 -16.53 15.46
N THR A 199 2.26 -17.52 16.17
CA THR A 199 2.00 -18.95 15.93
C THR A 199 0.51 -19.32 15.98
N THR A 200 -0.32 -18.47 16.57
CA THR A 200 -1.77 -18.65 16.72
C THR A 200 -2.59 -18.08 15.55
N GLN A 201 -1.98 -17.39 14.59
CA GLN A 201 -2.69 -16.78 13.46
C GLN A 201 -2.50 -17.59 12.18
N ASN A 202 -3.61 -17.89 11.52
CA ASN A 202 -3.62 -18.58 10.21
C ASN A 202 -3.48 -17.61 9.02
N THR A 203 -3.40 -16.30 9.28
CA THR A 203 -3.29 -15.26 8.26
C THR A 203 -1.93 -14.58 8.32
N ILE A 204 -1.31 -14.40 7.15
CA ILE A 204 -0.06 -13.64 7.03
C ILE A 204 -0.42 -12.15 7.12
N PRO A 205 0.08 -11.41 8.12
CA PRO A 205 -0.25 -10.01 8.29
C PRO A 205 0.36 -9.17 7.16
N SER A 206 -0.43 -8.27 6.59
CA SER A 206 0.02 -7.41 5.50
C SER A 206 1.01 -6.35 6.02
N PRO A 207 2.08 -6.04 5.26
CA PRO A 207 2.97 -4.93 5.59
C PRO A 207 2.21 -3.60 5.55
N PHE A 208 2.68 -2.65 6.36
CA PHE A 208 2.11 -1.32 6.47
C PHE A 208 3.09 -0.26 5.93
N LEU A 209 2.65 0.55 4.96
CA LEU A 209 3.40 1.70 4.48
C LEU A 209 3.35 2.83 5.51
N LEU A 210 4.44 3.02 6.22
CA LEU A 210 4.57 3.98 7.31
C LEU A 210 4.80 5.40 6.80
N SER A 211 5.71 5.57 5.84
CA SER A 211 6.02 6.86 5.23
C SER A 211 6.67 6.70 3.86
N ALA A 212 6.47 7.68 2.99
CA ALA A 212 7.20 7.78 1.73
C ALA A 212 7.45 9.25 1.35
N TYR A 213 8.64 9.55 0.81
CA TYR A 213 9.01 10.91 0.41
C TYR A 213 10.16 10.95 -0.60
N GLY A 214 10.19 12.00 -1.42
CA GLY A 214 11.28 12.23 -2.37
C GLY A 214 12.60 12.51 -1.66
N ILE A 215 13.71 11.97 -2.16
CA ILE A 215 15.07 12.24 -1.65
C ILE A 215 16.04 12.59 -2.80
N ASP A 216 17.20 13.10 -2.43
CA ASP A 216 18.32 13.47 -3.32
C ASP A 216 19.63 12.74 -2.96
N ASN A 217 19.57 11.52 -2.41
CA ASN A 217 20.74 10.72 -1.99
C ASN A 217 21.82 11.53 -1.23
N THR A 218 21.49 12.63 -0.55
CA THR A 218 22.44 13.41 0.26
C THR A 218 22.52 12.87 1.69
N ALA A 219 21.43 12.26 2.18
CA ALA A 219 21.33 11.69 3.51
C ALA A 219 22.55 10.84 3.87
N THR A 220 23.08 11.07 5.07
CA THR A 220 24.26 10.40 5.62
C THR A 220 23.87 9.09 6.32
N ALA A 221 24.87 8.34 6.80
CA ALA A 221 24.62 7.20 7.68
C ALA A 221 24.03 7.64 9.04
N ASN A 222 24.42 8.81 9.54
CA ASN A 222 23.90 9.34 10.80
C ASN A 222 22.41 9.73 10.69
N ASP A 223 22.03 10.35 9.58
CA ASP A 223 20.62 10.69 9.30
C ASP A 223 19.74 9.43 9.29
N ARG A 224 20.21 8.34 8.66
CA ARG A 224 19.51 7.05 8.66
C ARG A 224 19.33 6.50 10.06
N LEU A 225 20.37 6.53 10.89
CA LEU A 225 20.32 6.07 12.29
C LEU A 225 19.33 6.88 13.13
N GLN A 226 19.38 8.21 13.02
CA GLN A 226 18.47 9.10 13.74
C GLN A 226 17.02 8.85 13.33
N ARG A 227 16.77 8.60 12.05
CA ARG A 227 15.46 8.21 11.53
C ARG A 227 14.99 6.84 12.05
N TRP A 228 15.84 5.81 12.03
CA TRP A 228 15.50 4.51 12.61
C TRP A 228 15.20 4.60 14.10
N TRP A 229 15.98 5.39 14.83
CA TRP A 229 15.76 5.67 16.25
C TRP A 229 14.42 6.38 16.50
N TYR A 230 14.09 7.38 15.67
CA TYR A 230 12.80 8.05 15.71
C TYR A 230 11.63 7.06 15.48
N ILE A 231 11.70 6.24 14.43
CA ILE A 231 10.70 5.21 14.13
C ILE A 231 10.56 4.22 15.28
N PHE A 232 11.69 3.72 15.80
CA PHE A 232 11.71 2.79 16.93
C PHE A 232 10.99 3.36 18.15
N ASN A 233 11.32 4.60 18.55
CA ASN A 233 10.71 5.23 19.73
C ASN A 233 9.21 5.50 19.54
N GLN A 234 8.81 5.97 18.36
CA GLN A 234 7.39 6.25 18.06
C GLN A 234 6.54 4.97 18.05
N CYS A 235 7.10 3.86 17.55
CA CYS A 235 6.48 2.54 17.63
C CYS A 235 6.41 2.03 19.08
N LEU A 236 7.50 2.18 19.83
CA LEU A 236 7.57 1.76 21.23
C LEU A 236 6.51 2.44 22.11
N GLN A 237 6.31 3.75 21.93
CA GLN A 237 5.27 4.53 22.61
C GLN A 237 3.85 4.02 22.33
N ARG A 238 3.65 3.32 21.21
CA ARG A 238 2.37 2.75 20.76
C ARG A 238 2.28 1.24 20.99
N ASN A 239 3.13 0.71 21.87
CA ASN A 239 3.23 -0.71 22.19
C ASN A 239 3.56 -1.62 20.99
N ILE A 240 4.27 -1.09 20.00
CA ILE A 240 4.80 -1.85 18.86
C ILE A 240 6.31 -2.02 19.06
N ARG A 241 6.75 -3.27 19.15
CA ARG A 241 8.14 -3.67 19.35
C ARG A 241 8.79 -3.95 17.99
N ILE A 242 9.59 -3.00 17.51
CA ILE A 242 10.46 -3.23 16.36
C ILE A 242 11.65 -4.10 16.80
N ILE A 243 11.74 -5.31 16.25
CA ILE A 243 12.81 -6.28 16.60
C ILE A 243 14.03 -6.18 15.69
N GLY A 244 13.92 -5.47 14.57
CA GLY A 244 15.04 -5.19 13.68
C GLY A 244 14.65 -4.29 12.52
N PHE A 245 15.66 -3.78 11.83
CA PHE A 245 15.52 -3.06 10.57
C PHE A 245 16.20 -3.83 9.45
N SER A 246 15.57 -3.86 8.27
CA SER A 246 16.12 -4.39 7.03
C SER A 246 16.27 -3.27 6.00
N THR A 247 17.34 -3.25 5.22
CA THR A 247 17.55 -2.24 4.18
C THR A 247 18.49 -2.79 3.12
N ASP A 248 18.59 -2.09 1.98
CA ASP A 248 19.55 -2.43 0.92
C ASP A 248 21.02 -2.31 1.39
N ALA A 249 21.91 -2.97 0.66
CA ALA A 249 23.34 -3.06 0.97
C ALA A 249 24.16 -1.87 0.44
N ASP A 250 23.54 -0.70 0.25
CA ASP A 250 24.26 0.52 -0.14
C ASP A 250 25.27 0.92 0.94
N ALA A 251 26.39 1.53 0.54
CA ALA A 251 27.50 1.81 1.45
C ALA A 251 27.11 2.66 2.67
N LYS A 252 26.10 3.54 2.54
CA LYS A 252 25.62 4.38 3.63
C LYS A 252 24.70 3.60 4.58
N TYR A 253 23.88 2.69 4.07
CA TYR A 253 23.10 1.76 4.91
C TYR A 253 24.01 0.76 5.62
N VAL A 254 24.98 0.16 4.93
CA VAL A 254 25.96 -0.75 5.56
C VAL A 254 26.74 -0.02 6.66
N ARG A 255 27.13 1.24 6.44
CA ARG A 255 27.75 2.07 7.48
C ARG A 255 26.80 2.32 8.65
N ALA A 256 25.53 2.61 8.41
CA ALA A 256 24.53 2.77 9.47
C ALA A 256 24.36 1.48 10.29
N MET A 257 24.18 0.33 9.63
CA MET A 257 24.10 -0.98 10.30
C MET A 257 25.34 -1.28 11.15
N ARG A 258 26.54 -0.99 10.63
CA ARG A 258 27.81 -1.16 11.36
C ARG A 258 27.83 -0.35 12.65
N LEU A 259 27.39 0.91 12.58
CA LEU A 259 27.32 1.79 13.73
C LEU A 259 26.25 1.34 14.74
N MET A 260 25.07 0.92 14.26
CA MET A 260 23.96 0.47 15.12
C MET A 260 24.26 -0.84 15.84
N SER A 261 24.83 -1.82 15.15
CA SER A 261 25.13 -3.14 15.71
C SER A 261 26.37 -3.16 16.61
N GLY A 262 27.20 -2.12 16.55
CA GLY A 262 28.52 -2.11 17.19
C GLY A 262 29.53 -3.07 16.55
N VAL A 263 29.12 -3.86 15.54
CA VAL A 263 29.97 -4.83 14.85
C VAL A 263 30.99 -4.07 14.02
N PHE A 264 32.28 -4.22 14.32
CA PHE A 264 33.38 -3.47 13.69
C PHE A 264 33.28 -1.94 13.81
N ALA A 265 32.46 -1.40 14.71
CA ALA A 265 32.37 0.04 14.93
C ALA A 265 33.69 0.62 15.47
N SER A 266 34.40 -0.16 16.30
CA SER A 266 35.71 0.18 16.88
C SER A 266 36.90 -0.16 15.99
N LEU A 267 36.71 -0.92 14.91
CA LEU A 267 37.80 -1.21 13.99
C LEU A 267 38.02 0.00 13.06
N PRO A 268 39.27 0.47 12.90
CA PRO A 268 39.55 1.54 11.96
C PRO A 268 39.14 1.09 10.56
N ASN A 269 38.69 2.03 9.73
CA ASN A 269 38.49 1.76 8.31
C ASN A 269 39.86 1.43 7.71
N PHE A 270 40.15 0.14 7.56
CA PHE A 270 41.38 -0.28 6.91
C PHE A 270 41.26 0.02 5.42
N PRO A 271 42.14 0.83 4.84
CA PRO A 271 42.23 0.94 3.39
C PRO A 271 42.61 -0.44 2.85
N VAL A 272 41.62 -1.18 2.32
CA VAL A 272 41.81 -2.57 1.86
C VAL A 272 42.98 -2.65 0.88
N HIS A 273 43.19 -1.66 0.01
CA HIS A 273 44.32 -1.58 -0.92
C HIS A 273 45.72 -1.55 -0.25
N GLN A 274 45.80 -1.30 1.05
CA GLN A 274 47.06 -1.28 1.83
C GLN A 274 47.22 -2.55 2.67
N HIS A 275 46.23 -3.45 2.68
CA HIS A 275 46.30 -4.69 3.45
C HIS A 275 47.17 -5.72 2.71
N GLN A 276 48.02 -6.45 3.44
CA GLN A 276 48.97 -7.42 2.86
C GLN A 276 48.29 -8.55 2.07
N GLN A 277 47.02 -8.84 2.35
CA GLN A 277 46.23 -9.86 1.66
C GLN A 277 45.33 -9.30 0.56
N ALA A 278 45.43 -8.00 0.24
CA ALA A 278 44.61 -7.41 -0.81
C ALA A 278 45.12 -7.83 -2.18
N PHE A 279 44.31 -8.57 -2.92
CA PHE A 279 44.59 -8.87 -4.31
C PHE A 279 43.96 -7.78 -5.20
N THR A 280 44.78 -7.14 -6.02
CA THR A 280 44.32 -6.10 -6.95
C THR A 280 43.86 -6.76 -8.25
N VAL A 281 42.57 -6.72 -8.54
CA VAL A 281 42.05 -7.15 -9.85
C VAL A 281 42.10 -5.97 -10.81
N LYS A 282 43.04 -5.99 -11.76
CA LYS A 282 43.05 -5.04 -12.88
C LYS A 282 42.02 -5.46 -13.91
N LEU A 283 40.82 -4.89 -13.83
CA LEU A 283 39.82 -5.04 -14.88
C LEU A 283 40.30 -4.27 -16.12
N LYS A 284 40.34 -4.94 -17.28
CA LYS A 284 40.63 -4.26 -18.55
C LYS A 284 39.51 -3.26 -18.82
N SER A 285 39.87 -2.02 -19.17
CA SER A 285 38.94 -0.93 -19.47
C SER A 285 38.04 -1.18 -20.68
N ARG A 286 38.32 -2.25 -21.44
CA ARG A 286 37.46 -2.80 -22.47
C ARG A 286 37.43 -4.32 -22.31
N TRP A 287 36.25 -4.83 -22.01
CA TRP A 287 35.92 -6.22 -22.31
C TRP A 287 35.68 -6.32 -23.83
N PRO A 288 36.13 -7.40 -24.50
CA PRO A 288 35.77 -7.64 -25.89
C PRO A 288 34.26 -7.80 -26.07
#